data_AF-A0A7W1G0W1-F1
#
_entry.id   AF-A0A7W1G0W1-F1
#
_cell.length_a   1.000
_cell.length_b   1.000
_cell.length_c   1.000
_cell.angle_alpha   90.00
_cell.angle_beta   90.00
_cell.angle_gamma   90.00
#
_symmetry.space_group_name_H-M   'P 1'
#
loop_
_entity.id
_entity.type
_entity.pdbx_description
1 polymer ?
#
loop_
_entity_poly.entity_id
_entity_poly.type
_entity_poly.pdbx_seq_one_letter_code
_entity_poly.pdbx_strand_id
1 'polypeptide(L)'
;MQKLSILILMCLTLSCTQTDHQEPVSSVTNQLFDTTIINGIYKGKNLFFQNEKLNENEFFIQKIFLNNKEVTSNINSVAFEFMLSDYKIKLEEPFQLMIVCHKTDSIRYKILNPEVIQ
;
A
#
# COMPACT_ATOMS: atom_id res chain seq x y z
N MET A 1 0.69 20.21 71.56
CA MET A 1 -0.16 19.11 71.05
C MET A 1 -0.64 19.48 69.66
N GLN A 2 -0.52 18.55 68.70
CA GLN A 2 -1.27 18.40 67.43
C GLN A 2 -1.40 19.63 66.51
N LYS A 3 -0.64 19.72 65.41
CA LYS A 3 -0.81 19.11 64.06
C LYS A 3 -1.54 20.05 63.08
N LEU A 4 -1.06 20.00 61.83
CA LEU A 4 -1.73 20.32 60.55
C LEU A 4 -1.53 21.75 60.00
N SER A 5 -1.24 22.02 58.72
CA SER A 5 -0.53 21.40 57.58
C SER A 5 -0.59 22.44 56.43
N ILE A 6 0.23 22.28 55.37
CA ILE A 6 0.01 22.79 53.99
C ILE A 6 0.40 24.29 53.78
N LEU A 7 1.14 24.78 52.77
CA LEU A 7 1.49 24.31 51.42
C LEU A 7 2.77 25.02 50.90
N ILE A 8 3.71 24.21 50.42
CA ILE A 8 4.57 24.34 49.23
C ILE A 8 5.25 25.70 48.90
N LEU A 9 6.57 25.63 49.07
CA LEU A 9 7.65 26.50 48.62
C LEU A 9 7.60 26.77 47.09
N MET A 10 7.48 28.05 46.70
CA MET A 10 7.76 28.51 45.34
C MET A 10 9.24 28.28 45.02
N CYS A 11 9.54 27.32 44.16
CA CYS A 11 10.86 27.18 43.54
C CYS A 11 10.92 28.02 42.26
N LEU A 12 11.92 28.90 42.21
CA LEU A 12 12.37 29.58 41.01
C LEU A 12 12.74 28.57 39.92
N THR A 13 12.30 28.81 38.69
CA THR A 13 13.08 28.40 37.51
C THR A 13 13.10 29.52 36.48
N LEU A 14 14.34 29.82 36.08
CA LEU A 14 14.81 30.75 35.07
C LEU A 14 13.98 30.77 33.78
N SER A 15 13.86 31.98 33.24
CA SER A 15 13.53 32.25 31.84
C SER A 15 14.52 31.56 30.89
N CYS A 16 13.99 30.90 29.86
CA CYS A 16 14.65 30.76 28.57
C CYS A 16 13.59 30.93 27.49
N THR A 17 13.64 32.05 26.78
CA THR A 17 12.84 32.31 25.59
C THR A 17 13.53 31.64 24.40
N GLN A 18 12.89 30.64 23.80
CA GLN A 18 13.22 30.21 22.44
C GLN A 18 11.97 30.36 21.57
N THR A 19 12.14 31.19 20.56
CA THR A 19 11.19 31.47 19.48
C THR A 19 11.17 30.27 18.55
N ASP A 20 10.18 29.40 18.65
CA ASP A 20 9.93 28.39 17.62
C ASP A 20 9.01 29.00 16.55
N HIS A 21 9.61 29.33 15.41
CA HIS A 21 8.88 29.44 14.16
C HIS A 21 8.31 28.06 13.84
N GLN A 22 6.99 27.89 14.02
CA GLN A 22 6.27 26.70 13.56
C GLN A 22 6.27 26.67 12.03
N GLU A 23 7.09 25.82 11.44
CA GLU A 23 6.85 25.32 10.08
C GLU A 23 5.61 24.41 10.08
N PRO A 24 4.80 24.40 9.00
CA PRO A 24 3.59 23.60 8.95
C PRO A 24 3.95 22.11 9.00
N VAL A 25 3.47 21.43 10.04
CA VAL A 25 3.53 19.98 10.19
C VAL A 25 2.81 19.36 8.99
N SER A 26 3.58 18.85 8.03
CA SER A 26 3.08 17.99 6.97
C SER A 26 2.48 16.74 7.63
N SER A 27 1.16 16.62 7.56
CA SER A 27 0.44 15.46 8.04
C SER A 27 0.96 14.22 7.32
N VAL A 28 1.75 13.40 8.02
CA VAL A 28 2.11 12.06 7.57
C VAL A 28 0.83 11.23 7.61
N THR A 29 0.10 11.22 6.49
CA THR A 29 -0.95 10.23 6.28
C THR A 29 -0.26 8.90 6.10
N ASN A 30 -0.36 8.00 7.09
CA ASN A 30 -0.07 6.59 6.87
C ASN A 30 -1.02 6.12 5.77
N GLN A 31 -0.55 6.07 4.51
CA GLN A 31 -1.33 5.49 3.43
C GLN A 31 -1.50 4.01 3.73
N LEU A 32 -2.70 3.62 4.15
CA LEU A 32 -3.05 2.22 4.30
C LEU A 32 -3.36 1.68 2.90
N PHE A 33 -2.68 0.60 2.54
CA PHE A 33 -2.92 -0.14 1.30
C PHE A 33 -3.58 -1.47 1.62
N ASP A 34 -4.45 -1.92 0.72
CA ASP A 34 -4.99 -3.28 0.78
C ASP A 34 -4.17 -4.19 -0.12
N THR A 35 -3.93 -5.42 0.35
CA THR A 35 -3.12 -6.41 -0.34
C THR A 35 -3.93 -7.66 -0.63
N THR A 36 -3.94 -8.10 -1.89
CA THR A 36 -4.48 -9.40 -2.29
C THR A 36 -3.35 -10.32 -2.72
N ILE A 37 -3.37 -11.57 -2.25
CA ILE A 37 -2.42 -12.61 -2.66
C ILE A 37 -3.13 -13.64 -3.52
N ILE A 38 -2.54 -13.97 -4.66
CA ILE A 38 -3.05 -14.96 -5.62
C ILE A 38 -1.93 -15.93 -5.92
N ASN A 39 -2.17 -17.21 -5.70
CA ASN A 39 -1.23 -18.28 -6.05
C ASN A 39 -1.77 -19.03 -7.26
N GLY A 40 -0.90 -19.49 -8.14
CA GLY A 40 -1.28 -20.36 -9.25
C GLY A 40 -0.10 -21.01 -9.93
N ILE A 41 -0.39 -21.87 -10.90
CA ILE A 41 0.58 -22.55 -11.76
C ILE A 41 0.55 -21.93 -13.15
N TYR A 42 1.71 -21.55 -13.70
CA TYR A 42 1.77 -20.93 -15.02
C TYR A 42 1.55 -21.97 -16.13
N LYS A 43 0.43 -21.85 -16.85
CA LYS A 43 0.07 -22.73 -17.99
C LYS A 43 0.34 -22.10 -19.36
N GLY A 44 1.26 -21.13 -19.44
CA GLY A 44 1.65 -20.50 -20.70
C GLY A 44 0.68 -19.44 -21.22
N LYS A 45 -0.26 -18.98 -20.37
CA LYS A 45 -1.23 -17.93 -20.71
C LYS A 45 -1.00 -16.69 -19.86
N ASN A 46 -1.14 -15.52 -20.47
CA ASN A 46 -1.04 -14.24 -19.80
C ASN A 46 -2.30 -13.96 -18.97
N LEU A 47 -2.17 -13.06 -18.00
CA LEU A 47 -3.29 -12.61 -17.17
C LEU A 47 -3.81 -11.27 -17.69
N PHE A 48 -5.12 -11.13 -17.77
CA PHE A 48 -5.76 -9.88 -18.18
C PHE A 48 -6.47 -9.27 -16.99
N PHE A 49 -6.18 -7.99 -16.76
CA PHE A 49 -6.76 -7.21 -15.68
C PHE A 49 -7.67 -6.14 -16.25
N GLN A 50 -8.78 -5.91 -15.57
CA GLN A 50 -9.51 -4.65 -15.59
C GLN A 50 -9.18 -3.91 -14.30
N ASN A 51 -8.79 -2.65 -14.39
CA ASN A 51 -8.36 -1.81 -13.27
C ASN A 51 -9.11 -0.48 -13.30
N GLU A 52 -9.92 -0.20 -12.28
CA GLU A 52 -10.71 1.04 -12.26
C GLU A 52 -9.82 2.27 -12.14
N LYS A 53 -10.17 3.32 -12.89
CA LYS A 53 -9.57 4.64 -12.78
C LYS A 53 -10.18 5.38 -11.59
N LEU A 54 -9.35 5.85 -10.66
CA LEU A 54 -9.80 6.58 -9.47
C LEU A 54 -9.94 8.09 -9.74
N ASN A 55 -8.97 8.65 -10.46
CA ASN A 55 -8.97 10.04 -10.93
C ASN A 55 -8.10 10.15 -12.19
N GLU A 56 -7.87 11.35 -12.72
CA GLU A 56 -7.18 11.56 -14.01
C GLU A 56 -5.83 10.84 -14.14
N ASN A 57 -5.08 10.70 -13.03
CA ASN A 57 -3.71 10.19 -13.03
C ASN A 57 -3.51 8.95 -12.14
N GLU A 58 -4.58 8.40 -11.56
CA GLU A 58 -4.50 7.35 -10.55
C GLU A 58 -5.48 6.21 -10.85
N PHE A 59 -5.01 4.98 -10.61
CA PHE A 59 -5.77 3.75 -10.80
C PHE A 59 -5.79 2.94 -9.51
N PHE A 60 -6.73 2.03 -9.39
CA PHE A 60 -6.97 1.30 -8.15
C PHE A 60 -5.81 0.39 -7.73
N ILE A 61 -5.21 -0.33 -8.68
CA ILE A 61 -3.97 -1.10 -8.46
C ILE A 61 -2.77 -0.14 -8.49
N GLN A 62 -1.95 -0.20 -7.42
CA GLN A 62 -0.75 0.63 -7.28
C GLN A 62 0.54 -0.14 -7.56
N LYS A 63 0.60 -1.40 -7.14
CA LYS A 63 1.77 -2.26 -7.36
C LYS A 63 1.35 -3.70 -7.57
N ILE A 64 2.14 -4.40 -8.36
CA ILE A 64 2.09 -5.85 -8.47
C ILE A 64 3.47 -6.38 -8.14
N PHE A 65 3.51 -7.44 -7.36
CA PHE A 65 4.71 -8.22 -7.12
C PHE A 65 4.49 -9.62 -7.67
N LEU A 66 5.50 -10.16 -8.33
CA LEU A 66 5.57 -11.54 -8.76
C LEU A 66 6.70 -12.22 -7.99
N ASN A 67 6.37 -13.27 -7.22
CA ASN A 67 7.34 -13.99 -6.38
C ASN A 67 8.18 -13.03 -5.52
N ASN A 68 7.49 -12.10 -4.84
CA ASN A 68 8.05 -11.10 -3.92
C ASN A 68 8.90 -10.01 -4.59
N LYS A 69 8.95 -9.97 -5.92
CA LYS A 69 9.64 -8.92 -6.68
C LYS A 69 8.63 -7.97 -7.30
N GLU A 70 8.78 -6.67 -7.05
CA GLU A 70 7.97 -5.64 -7.72
C GLU A 70 8.22 -5.72 -9.24
N VAL A 71 7.14 -5.72 -10.00
CA VAL A 71 7.18 -5.88 -11.45
C VAL A 71 6.57 -4.68 -12.14
N THR A 72 7.24 -4.23 -13.21
CA THR A 72 6.73 -3.15 -14.06
C THR A 72 5.68 -3.72 -15.00
N SER A 73 4.43 -3.32 -14.83
CA SER A 73 3.33 -3.63 -15.74
C SER A 73 2.52 -2.38 -16.04
N ASN A 74 1.64 -2.41 -17.04
CA ASN A 74 0.88 -1.24 -17.47
C ASN A 74 -0.34 -0.98 -16.55
N ILE A 75 -0.13 -0.95 -15.23
CA ILE A 75 -1.18 -0.76 -14.23
C ILE A 75 -1.87 0.61 -14.34
N ASN A 76 -1.22 1.59 -14.99
CA ASN A 76 -1.77 2.92 -15.25
C ASN A 76 -2.75 2.93 -16.45
N SER A 77 -3.61 1.93 -16.53
CA SER A 77 -4.58 1.77 -17.62
C SER A 77 -5.85 1.07 -17.12
N VAL A 78 -6.97 1.28 -17.83
CA VAL A 78 -8.27 0.68 -17.46
C VAL A 78 -8.29 -0.83 -17.64
N ALA A 79 -7.46 -1.34 -18.55
CA ALA A 79 -7.23 -2.76 -18.73
C ALA A 79 -5.80 -3.00 -19.22
N PHE A 80 -5.15 -4.03 -18.71
CA PHE A 80 -3.80 -4.39 -19.11
C PHE A 80 -3.58 -5.90 -19.13
N GLU A 81 -2.60 -6.29 -19.90
CA GLU A 81 -2.05 -7.63 -19.94
C GLU A 81 -0.84 -7.72 -19.01
N PHE A 82 -0.77 -8.81 -18.26
CA PHE A 82 0.34 -9.16 -17.39
C PHE A 82 1.01 -10.43 -17.94
N MET A 83 2.17 -10.24 -18.57
CA MET A 83 2.92 -11.29 -19.26
C MET A 83 3.87 -12.00 -18.29
N LEU A 84 3.48 -13.17 -17.80
CA LEU A 84 4.32 -13.96 -16.88
C LEU A 84 5.65 -14.42 -17.54
N SER A 85 5.63 -14.62 -18.85
CA SER A 85 6.80 -14.99 -19.65
C SER A 85 7.93 -13.96 -19.57
N ASP A 86 7.60 -12.67 -19.47
CA ASP A 86 8.58 -11.57 -19.44
C ASP A 86 9.43 -11.62 -18.16
N TYR A 87 8.93 -12.30 -17.13
CA TYR A 87 9.60 -12.49 -15.85
C TYR A 87 10.24 -13.87 -15.70
N LYS A 88 10.41 -14.61 -16.80
CA LYS A 88 11.08 -15.93 -16.85
C LYS A 88 10.39 -17.04 -16.05
N ILE A 89 9.10 -16.90 -15.76
CA ILE A 89 8.30 -17.99 -15.19
C ILE A 89 8.14 -19.08 -16.26
N LYS A 90 8.47 -20.32 -15.92
CA LYS A 90 8.38 -21.45 -16.86
C LYS A 90 7.02 -22.11 -16.81
N LEU A 91 6.67 -22.80 -17.89
CA LEU A 91 5.48 -23.64 -17.92
C LEU A 91 5.51 -24.63 -16.74
N GLU A 92 4.35 -24.81 -16.09
CA GLU A 92 4.16 -25.63 -14.88
C GLU A 92 4.86 -25.09 -13.61
N GLU A 93 5.44 -23.89 -13.66
CA GLU A 93 6.06 -23.28 -12.48
C GLU A 93 5.01 -22.58 -11.62
N PRO A 94 5.03 -22.75 -10.29
CA PRO A 94 4.18 -21.99 -9.38
C PRO A 94 4.61 -20.52 -9.36
N PHE A 95 3.62 -19.64 -9.23
CA PHE A 95 3.84 -18.22 -9.02
C PHE A 95 2.91 -17.68 -7.94
N GLN A 96 3.35 -16.59 -7.31
CA GLN A 96 2.54 -15.78 -6.42
C GLN A 96 2.48 -14.36 -6.95
N LEU A 97 1.26 -13.86 -7.15
CA LEU A 97 1.00 -12.44 -7.34
C LEU A 97 0.57 -11.83 -6.01
N MET A 98 1.19 -10.71 -5.67
CA MET A 98 0.72 -9.83 -4.61
C MET A 98 0.32 -8.50 -5.24
N ILE A 99 -0.97 -8.17 -5.16
CA ILE A 99 -1.55 -6.96 -5.73
C ILE A 99 -1.79 -5.99 -4.58
N VAL A 100 -1.15 -4.82 -4.65
CA VAL A 100 -1.30 -3.73 -3.67
C VAL A 100 -2.21 -2.68 -4.28
N CYS A 101 -3.29 -2.34 -3.58
CA CYS A 101 -4.34 -1.44 -4.03
C CYS A 101 -4.56 -0.29 -3.04
N HIS A 102 -5.23 0.75 -3.50
CA HIS A 102 -5.81 1.76 -2.60
C HIS A 102 -6.80 1.12 -1.64
N LYS A 103 -6.76 1.51 -0.37
CA LYS A 103 -7.75 1.09 0.61
C LYS A 103 -9.11 1.71 0.30
N THR A 104 -10.10 0.86 0.10
CA THR A 104 -11.50 1.26 -0.14
C THR A 104 -12.46 0.20 0.41
N ASP A 105 -13.75 0.51 0.44
CA ASP A 105 -14.77 -0.43 0.95
C ASP A 105 -15.01 -1.65 0.04
N SER A 106 -14.50 -1.63 -1.20
CA SER A 106 -14.75 -2.69 -2.18
C SER A 106 -13.61 -2.82 -3.20
N ILE A 107 -13.23 -4.04 -3.59
CA ILE A 107 -12.26 -4.27 -4.66
C ILE A 107 -12.76 -3.74 -6.00
N ARG A 108 -11.94 -2.94 -6.68
CA ARG A 108 -12.25 -2.29 -7.97
C ARG A 108 -11.36 -2.71 -9.13
N TYR A 109 -10.81 -3.91 -9.06
CA TYR A 109 -10.15 -4.56 -10.18
C TYR A 109 -10.75 -5.95 -10.39
N LYS A 110 -10.55 -6.50 -11.60
CA LYS A 110 -10.95 -7.87 -11.94
C LYS A 110 -9.86 -8.54 -12.74
N ILE A 111 -9.61 -9.81 -12.45
CA ILE A 111 -8.92 -10.70 -13.38
C ILE A 111 -9.97 -11.21 -14.35
N LEU A 112 -9.77 -10.96 -15.64
CA LEU A 112 -10.73 -11.26 -16.69
C LEU A 112 -10.70 -12.73 -17.12
N ASN A 113 -9.61 -13.42 -16.83
CA ASN A 113 -9.39 -14.83 -17.16
C ASN A 113 -8.90 -15.63 -15.94
N PRO A 114 -9.64 -15.67 -14.82
CA PRO A 114 -9.20 -16.33 -13.60
C PRO A 114 -8.94 -17.83 -13.78
N GLU A 115 -9.56 -18.48 -14.78
CA GLU A 115 -9.41 -19.90 -15.09
C GLU A 115 -8.00 -20.32 -15.55
N VAL A 116 -7.14 -19.36 -15.89
CA VAL A 116 -5.73 -19.64 -16.24
C VAL A 116 -4.83 -19.70 -15.00
N ILE A 117 -5.36 -19.32 -13.84
CA ILE A 117 -4.73 -19.46 -12.53
C ILE A 117 -5.24 -20.78 -11.94
N GLN A 118 -4.39 -21.82 -11.97
CA GLN A 118 -4.72 -23.16 -11.52
C GLN A 118 -3.94 -23.54 -10.27
#